data_AF-A0A829C9U6-F1
#
_entry.id   AF-A0A829C9U6-F1
#
_cell.length_a   1.000
_cell.length_b   1.000
_cell.length_c   1.000
_cell.angle_alpha   90.00
_cell.angle_beta   90.00
_cell.angle_gamma   90.00
#
_symmetry.space_group_name_H-M   'P 1'
#
loop_
_entity.id
_entity.type
_entity.pdbx_description
1 polymer ?
#
loop_
_entity_poly.entity_id
_entity_poly.type
_entity_poly.pdbx_seq_one_letter_code
_entity_poly.pdbx_strand_id
1 'polypeptide(L)'
;MACATARNPADRYADAIAMGADLEAIAEELALPEFRVPAPRNSAQHRSAALYRSRITQQGQLGAKPVHHPTRQLTRQPGDCSEPASGSEPEHEPITGQFAGIAIEEFIWARQHARRMVLVWVSVVLAITGLVASAAWTIGSNLSGLL
;
A
#
# COMPACT_ATOMS: atom_id res chain seq x y z
N MET A 1 26.03 -8.51 -10.08
CA MET A 1 25.88 -7.19 -9.43
C MET A 1 24.77 -7.31 -8.41
N ALA A 2 25.00 -6.86 -7.18
CA ALA A 2 23.98 -6.88 -6.13
C ALA A 2 22.87 -5.87 -6.48
N CYS A 3 21.63 -6.14 -6.10
CA CYS A 3 20.51 -5.26 -6.40
C CYS A 3 19.61 -5.06 -5.19
N ALA A 4 19.25 -3.81 -4.88
CA ALA A 4 18.41 -3.48 -3.73
C ALA A 4 17.05 -4.20 -3.75
N THR A 5 16.49 -4.45 -4.93
CA THR A 5 15.19 -5.08 -5.13
C THR A 5 15.28 -6.56 -5.52
N ALA A 6 16.46 -7.19 -5.39
CA ALA A 6 16.62 -8.60 -5.71
C ALA A 6 15.64 -9.49 -4.91
N ARG A 7 15.07 -10.51 -5.56
CA ARG A 7 14.10 -11.41 -4.94
C ARG A 7 14.73 -12.23 -3.81
N ASN A 8 15.93 -12.75 -4.04
CA ASN A 8 16.72 -13.50 -3.06
C ASN A 8 17.49 -12.51 -2.17
N PRO A 9 17.41 -12.62 -0.83
CA PRO A 9 18.12 -11.71 0.07
C PRO A 9 19.64 -11.75 -0.07
N ALA A 10 20.22 -12.90 -0.45
CA ALA A 10 21.66 -13.04 -0.65
C ALA A 10 22.19 -12.22 -1.84
N ASP A 11 21.31 -11.86 -2.78
CA ASP A 11 21.65 -11.07 -3.97
C ASP A 11 21.43 -9.56 -3.78
N ARG A 12 21.08 -9.13 -2.55
CA ARG A 12 20.91 -7.72 -2.19
C ARG A 12 22.21 -7.12 -1.65
N TYR A 13 22.28 -5.79 -1.63
CA TYR A 13 23.32 -5.10 -0.88
C TYR A 13 23.29 -5.49 0.59
N ALA A 14 24.47 -5.71 1.17
CA ALA A 14 24.59 -6.07 2.58
C ALA A 14 24.04 -4.97 3.50
N ASP A 15 24.26 -3.71 3.14
CA ASP A 15 23.77 -2.54 3.84
C ASP A 15 23.63 -1.32 2.90
N ALA A 16 23.19 -0.20 3.47
CA ALA A 16 23.05 1.07 2.74
C ALA A 16 24.39 1.70 2.37
N ILE A 17 25.50 1.34 3.03
CA ILE A 17 26.82 1.88 2.76
C ILE A 17 27.38 1.27 1.47
N ALA A 18 27.26 -0.07 1.32
CA ALA A 18 27.62 -0.78 0.11
C ALA A 18 26.84 -0.26 -1.11
N MET A 19 25.52 -0.03 -0.95
CA MET A 19 24.71 0.58 -2.01
C MET A 19 25.16 2.02 -2.32
N GLY A 20 25.51 2.80 -1.29
CA GLY A 20 25.99 4.17 -1.46
C GLY A 20 27.28 4.27 -2.28
N ALA A 21 28.23 3.35 -2.06
CA ALA A 21 29.49 3.32 -2.81
C ALA A 21 29.28 3.04 -4.31
N ASP A 22 28.41 2.09 -4.66
CA ASP A 22 28.07 1.81 -6.06
C ASP A 22 27.34 2.99 -6.72
N LEU A 23 26.48 3.69 -5.98
CA LEU A 23 25.80 4.89 -6.48
C LEU A 23 26.78 6.06 -6.70
N GLU A 24 27.76 6.25 -5.81
CA GLU A 24 28.79 7.28 -5.95
C GLU A 24 29.66 7.03 -7.19
N ALA A 25 30.05 5.77 -7.43
CA ALA A 25 30.80 5.38 -8.62
C ALA A 25 30.02 5.69 -9.92
N ILE A 26 28.71 5.42 -9.94
CA ILE A 26 27.83 5.76 -11.07
C ILE A 26 27.71 7.27 -11.23
N ALA A 27 27.60 8.03 -10.12
CA ALA A 27 27.49 9.48 -10.17
C ALA A 27 28.78 10.13 -10.73
N GLU A 28 29.95 9.59 -10.38
CA GLU A 28 31.25 10.01 -10.92
C GLU A 28 31.36 9.67 -12.41
N GLU A 29 31.00 8.44 -12.82
CA GLU A 29 31.01 8.01 -14.22
C GLU A 29 30.12 8.90 -15.11
N LEU A 30 28.94 9.27 -14.58
CA LEU A 30 27.98 10.12 -15.27
C LEU A 30 28.26 11.63 -15.11
N ALA A 31 29.31 12.01 -14.37
CA ALA A 31 29.64 13.39 -14.02
C ALA A 31 28.42 14.18 -13.49
N LEU A 32 27.63 13.55 -12.61
CA LEU A 32 26.42 14.18 -12.08
C LEU A 32 26.78 15.34 -11.15
N PRO A 33 26.04 16.46 -11.21
CA PRO A 33 26.27 17.58 -10.30
C PRO A 33 25.85 17.22 -8.88
N GLU A 34 26.49 17.85 -7.90
CA GLU A 34 26.02 17.77 -6.52
C GLU A 34 24.64 18.43 -6.42
N PHE A 35 23.61 17.60 -6.28
CA PHE A 35 22.23 18.06 -6.12
C PHE A 35 21.72 17.72 -4.72
N ARG A 36 21.22 18.73 -4.01
CA ARG A 36 20.52 18.55 -2.73
C ARG A 36 19.02 18.70 -2.96
N VAL A 37 18.29 17.63 -2.71
CA VAL A 37 16.82 17.63 -2.78
C VAL A 37 16.29 18.59 -1.70
N PRO A 38 15.49 19.61 -2.06
CA PRO A 38 14.86 20.49 -1.07
C PRO A 38 13.95 19.69 -0.13
N ALA A 39 13.93 20.06 1.15
CA ALA A 39 13.09 19.39 2.12
C ALA A 39 11.60 19.48 1.71
N PRO A 40 10.86 18.36 1.71
CA PRO A 40 9.47 18.34 1.28
C PRO A 40 8.57 19.13 2.25
N ARG A 41 7.91 20.18 1.74
CA ARG A 41 7.05 21.09 2.52
C ARG A 41 5.75 20.45 3.02
N ASN A 42 5.22 19.46 2.30
CA ASN A 42 3.97 18.76 2.64
C ASN A 42 4.18 17.25 2.81
N SER A 43 5.27 16.85 3.46
CA SER A 43 5.46 15.43 3.78
C SER A 43 4.49 14.98 4.86
N ALA A 44 4.06 13.72 4.78
CA ALA A 44 3.26 13.10 5.82
C ALA A 44 3.95 13.21 7.19
N GLN A 45 5.28 13.04 7.22
CA GLN A 45 6.08 13.20 8.43
C GLN A 45 6.03 14.64 8.99
N HIS A 46 6.15 15.67 8.15
CA HIS A 46 6.05 17.07 8.59
C HIS A 46 4.66 17.38 9.16
N ARG A 47 3.59 16.88 8.50
CA ARG A 47 2.21 17.01 9.00
C ARG A 47 2.00 16.28 10.33
N SER A 48 2.50 15.05 10.47
CA SER A 48 2.41 14.29 11.72
C SER A 48 3.19 14.95 12.85
N ALA A 49 4.38 15.47 12.58
CA ALA A 49 5.18 16.19 13.56
C ALA A 49 4.49 17.48 14.03
N ALA A 50 3.90 18.25 13.13
CA ALA A 50 3.14 19.45 13.47
C ALA A 50 1.92 19.12 14.36
N LEU A 51 1.16 18.06 14.03
CA LEU A 51 0.03 17.60 14.84
C LEU A 51 0.45 17.03 16.21
N TYR A 52 1.58 16.34 16.27
CA TYR A 52 2.10 15.82 17.53
C TYR A 52 2.57 16.98 18.43
N ARG A 53 3.24 17.98 17.85
CA ARG A 53 3.69 19.18 18.55
C ARG A 53 2.51 20.00 19.09
N SER A 54 1.45 20.19 18.29
CA SER A 54 0.24 20.90 18.75
C SER A 54 -0.48 20.17 19.89
N ARG A 55 -0.52 18.83 19.85
CA ARG A 55 -1.11 18.01 20.92
C ARG A 55 -0.33 18.13 22.24
N ILE A 56 1.01 18.10 22.20
CA ILE A 56 1.84 18.29 23.40
C ILE A 56 1.60 19.67 24.01
N THR A 57 1.55 20.72 23.19
CA THR A 57 1.26 22.07 23.69
C THR A 57 -0.14 22.17 24.32
N GLN A 58 -1.13 21.44 23.78
CA GLN A 58 -2.49 21.41 24.32
C GLN A 58 -2.60 20.63 25.63
N GLN A 59 -1.92 19.47 25.74
CA GLN A 59 -1.90 18.67 26.97
C GLN A 59 -1.08 19.32 28.10
N GLY A 60 -0.09 20.15 27.78
CA GLY A 60 0.64 20.93 28.77
C GLY A 60 -0.22 22.00 29.46
N GLN A 61 -1.30 22.45 28.83
CA GLN A 61 -2.21 23.48 29.38
C GLN A 61 -3.37 22.91 30.20
N LEU A 62 -3.71 21.63 30.02
CA LEU A 62 -4.79 20.94 30.72
C LEU A 62 -4.20 19.66 31.33
N GLY A 63 -3.79 19.71 32.60
CA GLY A 63 -3.26 18.54 33.31
C GLY A 63 -4.23 17.35 33.21
N ALA A 64 -3.90 16.36 32.39
CA ALA A 64 -4.84 15.29 32.02
C ALA A 64 -4.29 13.89 32.35
N LYS A 65 -5.06 13.18 33.17
CA LYS A 65 -4.91 11.78 33.58
C LYS A 65 -5.04 10.84 32.36
N PRO A 66 -4.33 9.69 32.30
CA PRO A 66 -4.37 8.82 31.13
C PRO A 66 -5.72 8.11 31.01
N VAL A 67 -6.36 8.23 29.85
CA VAL A 67 -7.60 7.54 29.47
C VAL A 67 -7.25 6.55 28.36
N HIS A 68 -7.74 5.30 28.44
CA HIS A 68 -7.50 4.30 27.39
C HIS A 68 -8.28 4.68 26.11
N HIS A 69 -7.57 4.79 24.98
CA HIS A 69 -8.15 5.19 23.70
C HIS A 69 -8.35 3.96 22.80
N PRO A 70 -9.58 3.52 22.49
CA PRO A 70 -9.81 2.69 21.31
C PRO A 70 -9.56 3.52 20.04
N THR A 71 -9.05 2.88 18.99
CA THR A 71 -8.63 3.50 17.71
C THR A 71 -9.70 4.44 17.17
N ARG A 72 -9.45 5.76 17.22
CA ARG A 72 -10.36 6.77 16.67
C ARG A 72 -10.04 7.03 15.20
N GLN A 73 -11.05 6.87 14.35
CA GLN A 73 -11.02 7.32 12.96
C GLN A 73 -11.19 8.85 12.93
N LEU A 74 -10.19 9.56 12.41
CA LEU A 74 -10.23 11.00 12.17
C LEU A 74 -10.79 11.24 10.76
N THR A 75 -12.11 11.34 10.63
CA THR A 75 -12.72 11.88 9.41
C THR A 75 -12.46 13.39 9.37
N ARG A 76 -11.86 13.87 8.27
CA ARG A 76 -11.64 15.30 8.04
C ARG A 76 -13.01 16.00 7.98
N GLN A 77 -13.25 16.99 8.84
CA GLN A 77 -14.46 17.80 8.84
C GLN A 77 -14.53 18.60 7.53
N PRO A 78 -15.66 18.60 6.79
CA PRO A 78 -15.82 19.42 5.60
C PRO A 78 -15.89 20.89 6.04
N GLY A 79 -14.78 21.61 5.93
CA GLY A 79 -14.65 23.01 6.36
C GLY A 79 -13.22 23.46 6.67
N ASP A 80 -12.31 22.53 7.03
CA ASP A 80 -10.90 22.83 7.36
C ASP A 80 -9.98 23.00 6.14
N CYS A 81 -10.54 23.14 4.94
CA CYS A 81 -9.79 23.52 3.75
C CYS A 81 -9.88 25.04 3.58
N SER A 82 -9.24 25.79 4.46
CA SER A 82 -8.98 27.22 4.18
C SER A 82 -7.93 27.28 3.06
N GLU A 83 -8.34 27.84 1.93
CA GLU A 83 -7.47 28.09 0.78
C GLU A 83 -6.32 29.01 1.19
N PRO A 84 -5.05 28.63 0.95
CA PRO A 84 -3.94 29.56 1.11
C PRO A 84 -4.09 30.67 0.07
N ALA A 85 -3.97 31.93 0.52
CA ALA A 85 -4.06 33.11 -0.31
C ALA A 85 -3.22 32.97 -1.59
N SER A 86 -3.90 33.25 -2.70
CA SER A 86 -3.44 33.14 -4.09
C SER A 86 -2.01 33.64 -4.30
N GLY A 87 -1.12 32.70 -4.62
CA GLY A 87 0.15 32.94 -5.29
C GLY A 87 0.11 32.11 -6.57
N SER A 88 0.24 32.76 -7.72
CA SER A 88 0.08 32.20 -9.06
C SER A 88 1.07 31.05 -9.33
N GLU A 89 0.60 29.82 -9.13
CA GLU A 89 1.12 28.59 -9.72
C GLU A 89 -0.04 27.91 -10.48
N PRO A 90 0.20 27.22 -11.61
CA PRO A 90 -0.87 26.59 -12.36
C PRO A 90 -1.61 25.59 -11.47
N GLU A 91 -2.88 25.93 -11.25
CA GLU A 91 -3.86 25.20 -10.47
C GLU A 91 -3.91 23.75 -10.96
N HIS A 92 -3.26 22.84 -10.23
CA HIS A 92 -3.50 21.41 -10.40
C HIS A 92 -4.91 21.16 -9.86
N GLU A 93 -5.90 21.27 -10.73
CA GLU A 93 -7.27 20.89 -10.44
C GLU A 93 -7.23 19.40 -10.03
N PRO A 94 -7.57 19.05 -8.78
CA PRO A 94 -7.64 17.66 -8.38
C PRO A 94 -8.80 17.04 -9.14
N ILE A 95 -8.51 16.35 -10.25
CA ILE A 95 -9.50 15.58 -11.00
C ILE A 95 -10.08 14.55 -10.04
N THR A 96 -11.30 14.83 -9.57
CA THR A 96 -12.06 13.97 -8.66
C THR A 96 -12.33 12.65 -9.40
N GLY A 97 -11.55 11.61 -9.08
CA GLY A 97 -11.58 10.35 -9.84
C GLY A 97 -10.21 9.70 -10.03
N GLN A 98 -9.10 10.43 -9.79
CA GLN A 98 -7.73 9.89 -9.95
C GLN A 98 -7.04 9.74 -8.58
N PHE A 99 -6.43 8.58 -8.31
CA PHE A 99 -5.50 8.38 -7.20
C PHE A 99 -4.09 8.14 -7.74
N ALA A 100 -3.13 9.00 -7.36
CA ALA A 100 -1.73 8.89 -7.78
C ALA A 100 -1.52 8.79 -9.31
N GLY A 101 -2.34 9.48 -10.10
CA GLY A 101 -2.26 9.43 -11.56
C GLY A 101 -2.90 8.19 -12.19
N ILE A 102 -3.62 7.37 -11.42
CA ILE A 102 -4.38 6.20 -11.90
C ILE A 102 -5.88 6.41 -11.63
N ALA A 103 -6.73 6.05 -12.58
CA ALA A 103 -8.18 6.20 -12.46
C ALA A 103 -8.74 5.28 -11.36
N ILE A 104 -9.61 5.78 -10.49
CA ILE A 104 -10.26 5.00 -9.42
C ILE A 104 -11.07 3.84 -10.02
N GLU A 105 -11.57 4.00 -11.24
CA GLU A 105 -12.26 3.01 -12.05
C GLU A 105 -11.38 1.76 -12.34
N GLU A 106 -10.06 1.96 -12.47
CA GLU A 106 -9.11 0.87 -12.71
C GLU A 106 -8.92 0.00 -11.45
N PHE A 107 -8.93 0.63 -10.27
CA PHE A 107 -8.84 -0.09 -8.99
C PHE A 107 -10.10 -0.89 -8.68
N ILE A 108 -11.30 -0.35 -8.97
CA ILE A 108 -12.55 -1.10 -8.80
C ILE A 108 -12.64 -2.27 -9.79
N TRP A 109 -12.13 -2.09 -11.01
CA TRP A 109 -12.03 -3.14 -12.02
C TRP A 109 -11.13 -4.29 -11.53
N ALA A 110 -9.93 -3.98 -11.05
CA ALA A 110 -8.99 -4.97 -10.52
C ALA A 110 -9.55 -5.75 -9.30
N ARG A 111 -10.22 -5.05 -8.36
CA ARG A 111 -10.83 -5.67 -7.17
C ARG A 111 -11.97 -6.63 -7.53
N GLN A 112 -12.77 -6.29 -8.54
CA GLN A 112 -13.90 -7.12 -9.00
C GLN A 112 -13.42 -8.39 -9.72
N HIS A 113 -12.33 -8.32 -10.49
CA HIS A 113 -11.74 -9.48 -11.18
C HIS A 113 -11.24 -10.52 -10.17
N ALA A 114 -10.55 -10.08 -9.11
CA ALA A 114 -10.08 -10.98 -8.06
C ALA A 114 -11.24 -11.72 -7.37
N ARG A 115 -12.35 -11.03 -7.06
CA ARG A 115 -13.53 -11.66 -6.43
C ARG A 115 -14.20 -12.69 -7.35
N ARG A 116 -14.37 -12.35 -8.64
CA ARG A 116 -14.97 -13.27 -9.62
C ARG A 116 -14.09 -14.49 -9.87
N MET A 117 -12.78 -14.31 -9.97
CA MET A 117 -11.83 -15.39 -10.22
C MET A 117 -11.78 -16.38 -9.05
N VAL A 118 -11.89 -15.90 -7.80
CA VAL A 118 -12.04 -16.78 -6.62
C VAL A 118 -13.31 -17.60 -6.68
N LEU A 119 -14.47 -16.99 -7.00
CA LEU A 119 -15.73 -17.73 -7.12
C LEU A 119 -15.67 -18.78 -8.24
N VAL A 120 -15.11 -18.43 -9.40
CA VAL A 120 -14.89 -19.36 -10.50
C VAL A 120 -14.01 -20.53 -10.03
N TRP A 121 -12.89 -20.24 -9.38
CA TRP A 121 -11.96 -21.28 -8.91
C TRP A 121 -12.59 -22.20 -7.86
N VAL A 122 -13.34 -21.64 -6.90
CA VAL A 122 -14.10 -22.41 -5.90
C VAL A 122 -15.15 -23.30 -6.58
N SER A 123 -15.86 -22.78 -7.58
CA SER A 123 -16.85 -23.58 -8.33
C SER A 123 -16.22 -24.74 -9.08
N VAL A 124 -15.05 -24.53 -9.70
CA VAL A 124 -14.27 -25.56 -10.39
C VAL A 124 -13.82 -26.66 -9.42
N VAL A 125 -13.28 -26.28 -8.25
CA VAL A 125 -12.86 -27.25 -7.23
C VAL A 125 -14.05 -28.06 -6.71
N LEU A 126 -15.19 -27.41 -6.43
CA LEU A 126 -16.41 -28.09 -6.00
C LEU A 126 -16.93 -29.06 -7.06
N ALA A 127 -16.94 -28.65 -8.33
CA ALA A 127 -17.36 -29.50 -9.44
C ALA A 127 -16.47 -30.75 -9.57
N ILE A 128 -15.15 -30.58 -9.56
CA ILE A 128 -14.19 -31.68 -9.63
C ILE A 128 -14.37 -32.63 -8.44
N THR A 129 -14.47 -32.08 -7.23
CA THR A 129 -14.64 -32.87 -6.00
C THR A 129 -15.92 -33.69 -6.03
N GLY A 130 -17.04 -33.09 -6.48
CA GLY A 130 -18.31 -33.78 -6.65
C GLY A 130 -18.25 -34.90 -7.69
N LEU A 131 -17.52 -34.68 -8.79
CA LEU A 131 -17.32 -35.68 -9.85
C LEU A 131 -16.48 -36.88 -9.37
N VAL A 132 -15.45 -36.62 -8.55
CA VAL A 132 -14.64 -37.67 -7.94
C VAL A 132 -15.45 -38.47 -6.92
N ALA A 133 -16.22 -37.79 -6.07
CA ALA A 133 -17.06 -38.43 -5.07
C ALA A 133 -18.13 -39.34 -5.71
N SER A 134 -18.77 -38.88 -6.80
CA SER A 134 -19.77 -39.69 -7.52
C SER A 134 -19.14 -40.91 -8.20
N ALA A 135 -17.99 -40.74 -8.86
CA ALA A 135 -17.27 -41.86 -9.47
C ALA A 135 -16.85 -42.92 -8.44
N ALA A 136 -16.29 -42.50 -7.29
CA ALA A 136 -15.89 -43.39 -6.21
C ALA A 136 -17.10 -44.14 -5.62
N TRP A 137 -18.22 -43.45 -5.41
CA TRP A 137 -19.45 -44.04 -4.91
C TRP A 137 -20.00 -45.11 -5.87
N THR A 138 -20.03 -44.83 -7.18
CA THR A 138 -20.52 -45.79 -8.20
C THR A 138 -19.65 -47.05 -8.30
N ILE A 139 -18.33 -46.90 -8.17
CA ILE A 139 -17.41 -48.05 -8.19
C ILE A 139 -17.58 -48.89 -6.92
N GLY A 140 -17.65 -48.26 -5.75
CA GLY A 140 -17.85 -48.94 -4.47
C GLY A 140 -19.17 -49.70 -4.39
N SER A 141 -20.26 -49.12 -4.88
CA SER A 141 -21.58 -49.76 -4.85
C SER A 141 -21.68 -50.98 -5.77
N ASN A 142 -20.97 -50.99 -6.91
CA ASN A 142 -20.91 -52.15 -7.80
C ASN A 142 -20.12 -53.32 -7.20
N LEU A 143 -19.08 -53.04 -6.39
CA LEU A 143 -18.27 -54.08 -5.73
C LEU A 143 -19.05 -54.83 -4.64
N SER A 144 -19.94 -54.15 -3.92
CA SER A 144 -20.80 -54.78 -2.91
C SER A 144 -21.83 -55.76 -3.50
N GLY A 145 -22.10 -55.73 -4.80
CA GLY A 145 -23.01 -56.67 -5.47
C GLY A 145 -22.36 -58.00 -5.86
N LEU A 146 -21.02 -58.12 -5.72
CA LEU A 146 -20.24 -59.30 -6.11
C LEU A 146 -19.77 -60.15 -4.90
N LEU A 147 -20.03 -59.69 -3.67
CA LEU A 147 -19.79 -60.39 -2.41
C LEU A 147 -21.11 -60.92 -1.85
#